data_AF-A0A7S1ADH1-F1
#
_entry.id   AF-A0A7S1ADH1-F1
#
_cell.length_a   1.000
_cell.length_b   1.000
_cell.length_c   1.000
_cell.angle_alpha   90.00
_cell.angle_beta   90.00
_cell.angle_gamma   90.00
#
_symmetry.space_group_name_H-M   'P 1'
#
loop_
_entity.id
_entity.type
_entity.pdbx_description
1 polymer ?
#
loop_
_entity_poly.entity_id
_entity_poly.type
_entity_poly.pdbx_seq_one_letter_code
_entity_poly.pdbx_strand_id
1 'polypeptide(L)'
;FGSSQSSSKYCPYVRGACALRMKLVSIIVLLMSFSGVGGTEIQVIGAGFGRTGTASMMLALERLGYKTYHMVKVFAGTPRHPRVWGDVADGVPGAVQVTLDLLAEEGYNATLDYPSCALYKEQMERYPNAKVILTLRKSGFDWARSFVDTIAKNTRLFAKAPFTALLPGLGKAHRWMFERCGMALDPDTLMPTLETAATAYDTWAADVMAHVPADRLLVFSVEDGWEPLCSFLDVADCPGESFPRAVNDKQFMIRVTMFLDFTTRFWHVFWPSVGVFVALLFLCCCCSTTRRKDKVN
;
A
#
# COMPACT_ATOMS: atom_id res chain seq x y z
N PHE A 1 60.92 -14.52 51.47
CA PHE A 1 60.59 -13.44 50.53
C PHE A 1 59.52 -13.99 49.60
N GLY A 2 58.23 -13.70 49.64
CA GLY A 2 57.40 -12.67 50.27
C GLY A 2 56.07 -12.65 49.50
N SER A 3 54.92 -12.82 50.20
CA SER A 3 53.53 -12.37 49.87
C SER A 3 52.88 -12.80 48.53
N SER A 4 51.59 -13.10 48.37
CA SER A 4 50.40 -13.02 49.22
C SER A 4 49.24 -13.80 48.57
N GLN A 5 48.30 -14.22 49.42
CA GLN A 5 47.01 -14.86 49.16
C GLN A 5 46.06 -14.06 48.23
N SER A 6 45.14 -14.75 47.56
CA SER A 6 43.70 -14.43 47.60
C SER A 6 42.86 -15.54 46.98
N SER A 7 42.05 -16.16 47.81
CA SER A 7 41.01 -17.13 47.49
C SER A 7 39.71 -16.44 47.07
N SER A 8 39.02 -16.93 46.03
CA SER A 8 37.58 -16.70 45.86
C SER A 8 36.87 -18.01 45.55
N LYS A 9 36.02 -18.40 46.50
CA LYS A 9 35.14 -19.57 46.48
C LYS A 9 33.95 -19.29 45.56
N TYR A 10 33.75 -20.10 44.53
CA TYR A 10 32.52 -20.07 43.73
C TYR A 10 31.41 -20.85 44.45
N CYS A 11 30.33 -20.15 44.81
CA CYS A 11 29.12 -20.69 45.41
C CYS A 11 28.19 -21.29 44.32
N PRO A 12 27.72 -22.54 44.41
CA PRO A 12 26.92 -23.17 43.34
C PRO A 12 25.45 -22.70 43.27
N TYR A 13 25.01 -21.83 44.18
CA TYR A 13 23.58 -21.56 44.39
C TYR A 13 22.96 -20.54 43.40
N VAL A 14 23.75 -19.89 42.54
CA VAL A 14 23.27 -18.82 41.66
C VAL A 14 22.80 -19.32 40.28
N ARG A 15 23.11 -20.58 39.89
CA ARG A 15 22.71 -21.12 38.59
C ARG A 15 21.25 -21.60 38.53
N GLY A 16 20.64 -21.98 39.66
CA GLY A 16 19.26 -22.48 39.70
C GLY A 16 18.20 -21.37 39.58
N ALA A 17 18.42 -20.23 40.23
CA ALA A 17 17.45 -19.14 40.24
C ALA A 17 17.36 -18.40 38.89
N CYS A 18 18.47 -18.32 38.13
CA CYS A 18 18.50 -17.68 36.82
C CYS A 18 17.79 -18.53 35.75
N ALA A 19 17.94 -19.86 35.79
CA ALA A 19 17.27 -20.77 34.87
C ALA A 19 15.75 -20.84 35.08
N LEU A 20 15.29 -20.74 36.34
CA LEU A 20 13.85 -20.70 36.65
C LEU A 20 13.23 -19.35 36.27
N ARG A 21 13.95 -18.23 36.46
CA ARG A 21 13.51 -16.89 36.03
C ARG A 21 13.46 -16.77 34.51
N MET A 22 14.39 -17.37 33.78
CA MET A 22 14.34 -17.39 32.31
C MET A 22 13.20 -18.25 31.77
N LYS A 23 12.91 -19.41 32.38
CA LYS A 23 11.73 -20.21 31.99
C LYS A 23 10.40 -19.52 32.33
N LEU A 24 10.30 -18.83 33.46
CA LEU A 24 9.10 -18.06 33.80
C LEU A 24 8.93 -16.82 32.92
N VAL A 25 10.01 -16.11 32.57
CA VAL A 25 9.95 -14.99 31.62
C VAL A 25 9.63 -15.48 30.21
N SER A 26 10.16 -16.63 29.77
CA SER A 26 9.75 -17.24 28.50
C SER A 26 8.30 -17.69 28.51
N ILE A 27 7.77 -18.23 29.63
CA ILE A 27 6.34 -18.60 29.75
C ILE A 27 5.45 -17.36 29.89
N ILE A 28 5.88 -16.28 30.54
CA ILE A 28 5.13 -15.02 30.63
C ILE A 28 5.17 -14.28 29.28
N VAL A 29 6.28 -14.32 28.54
CA VAL A 29 6.34 -13.83 27.15
C VAL A 29 5.49 -14.70 26.23
N LEU A 30 5.44 -16.02 26.45
CA LEU A 30 4.54 -16.92 25.72
C LEU A 30 3.07 -16.67 26.07
N LEU A 31 2.74 -16.43 27.34
CA LEU A 31 1.38 -16.15 27.83
C LEU A 31 0.92 -14.70 27.54
N MET A 32 1.85 -13.75 27.38
CA MET A 32 1.58 -12.40 26.87
C MET A 32 1.59 -12.33 25.34
N SER A 33 1.91 -13.44 24.66
CA SER A 33 1.80 -13.59 23.20
C SER A 33 0.58 -14.43 22.78
N PHE A 34 -0.34 -14.72 23.70
CA PHE A 34 -1.65 -15.32 23.41
C PHE A 34 -2.79 -14.32 23.63
N SER A 35 -2.58 -13.06 23.25
CA SER A 35 -3.66 -12.33 22.58
C SER A 35 -3.68 -12.90 21.17
N GLY A 36 -4.69 -13.68 20.80
CA GLY A 36 -4.74 -14.29 19.48
C GLY A 36 -4.40 -13.28 18.40
N VAL A 37 -3.56 -13.66 17.44
CA VAL A 37 -3.46 -12.96 16.16
C VAL A 37 -4.78 -13.21 15.43
N GLY A 38 -5.87 -12.61 15.93
CA GLY A 38 -7.08 -12.39 15.17
C GLY A 38 -6.78 -11.18 14.32
N GLY A 39 -6.42 -11.40 13.06
CA GLY A 39 -6.36 -10.31 12.08
C GLY A 39 -7.67 -9.51 12.14
N THR A 40 -7.59 -8.20 11.98
CA THR A 40 -8.80 -7.36 11.99
C THR A 40 -9.64 -7.68 10.75
N GLU A 41 -10.93 -7.88 10.95
CA GLU A 41 -11.86 -8.07 9.84
C GLU A 41 -12.10 -6.75 9.11
N ILE A 42 -12.21 -6.78 7.78
CA ILE A 42 -12.60 -5.61 7.00
C ILE A 42 -14.08 -5.32 7.29
N GLN A 43 -14.35 -4.12 7.78
CA GLN A 43 -15.69 -3.63 8.13
C GLN A 43 -16.25 -2.70 7.05
N VAL A 44 -15.38 -2.02 6.29
CA VAL A 44 -15.75 -1.08 5.23
C VAL A 44 -14.99 -1.39 3.95
N ILE A 45 -15.73 -1.58 2.86
CA ILE A 45 -15.18 -1.84 1.52
C ILE A 45 -15.45 -0.63 0.63
N GLY A 46 -14.40 -0.03 0.09
CA GLY A 46 -14.49 1.04 -0.89
C GLY A 46 -14.53 0.50 -2.31
N ALA A 47 -15.68 0.63 -2.97
CA ALA A 47 -15.85 0.24 -4.37
C ALA A 47 -15.59 1.40 -5.35
N GLY A 48 -15.38 2.63 -4.84
CA GLY A 48 -15.10 3.80 -5.65
C GLY A 48 -13.71 3.77 -6.30
N PHE A 49 -13.63 4.21 -7.55
CA PHE A 49 -12.35 4.37 -8.25
C PHE A 49 -11.48 5.47 -7.63
N GLY A 50 -10.17 5.37 -7.83
CA GLY A 50 -9.28 6.49 -7.61
C GLY A 50 -9.76 7.75 -8.34
N ARG A 51 -9.48 8.92 -7.77
CA ARG A 51 -9.96 10.24 -8.25
C ARG A 51 -11.44 10.55 -7.99
N THR A 52 -12.16 9.73 -7.22
CA THR A 52 -13.54 10.01 -6.76
C THR A 52 -13.62 10.63 -5.37
N GLY A 53 -12.47 11.04 -4.79
CA GLY A 53 -12.41 11.56 -3.42
C GLY A 53 -11.98 10.51 -2.38
N THR A 54 -11.46 9.36 -2.81
CA THR A 54 -10.99 8.27 -1.95
C THR A 54 -9.95 8.71 -0.91
N ALA A 55 -9.07 9.66 -1.23
CA ALA A 55 -8.10 10.19 -0.26
C ALA A 55 -8.79 10.98 0.86
N SER A 56 -9.80 11.78 0.53
CA SER A 56 -10.64 12.47 1.53
C SER A 56 -11.43 11.46 2.37
N MET A 57 -12.01 10.44 1.73
CA MET A 57 -12.71 9.36 2.41
C MET A 57 -11.77 8.57 3.34
N MET A 58 -10.52 8.30 2.93
CA MET A 58 -9.51 7.66 3.77
C MET A 58 -9.26 8.47 5.04
N LEU A 59 -9.07 9.79 4.91
CA LEU A 59 -8.89 10.68 6.06
C LEU A 59 -10.14 10.70 6.96
N ALA A 60 -11.34 10.63 6.37
CA ALA A 60 -12.59 10.58 7.13
C ALA A 60 -12.70 9.29 7.94
N LEU A 61 -12.45 8.13 7.30
CA LEU A 61 -12.45 6.83 7.96
C LEU A 61 -11.35 6.74 9.03
N GLU A 62 -10.15 7.25 8.77
CA GLU A 62 -9.07 7.31 9.77
C GLU A 62 -9.46 8.14 11.00
N ARG A 63 -10.20 9.25 10.83
CA ARG A 63 -10.75 10.05 11.95
C ARG A 63 -11.84 9.31 12.73
N LEU A 64 -12.60 8.42 12.06
CA LEU A 64 -13.58 7.54 12.69
C LEU A 64 -12.93 6.29 13.33
N GLY A 65 -11.61 6.18 13.32
CA GLY A 65 -10.87 5.08 13.96
C GLY A 65 -10.60 3.87 13.05
N TYR A 66 -10.93 3.95 11.76
CA TYR A 66 -10.62 2.88 10.81
C TYR A 66 -9.18 2.97 10.30
N LYS A 67 -8.44 1.86 10.37
CA LYS A 67 -7.19 1.71 9.65
C LYS A 67 -7.48 1.35 8.20
N THR A 68 -7.27 2.31 7.31
CA THR A 68 -7.74 2.25 5.92
C THR A 68 -6.62 1.94 4.93
N TYR A 69 -6.82 0.89 4.11
CA TYR A 69 -5.96 0.56 2.98
C TYR A 69 -6.32 1.43 1.77
N HIS A 70 -5.31 1.95 1.09
CA HIS A 70 -5.46 2.85 -0.06
C HIS A 70 -4.21 2.75 -0.94
N MET A 71 -4.29 3.16 -2.22
CA MET A 71 -3.16 3.15 -3.16
C MET A 71 -1.85 3.75 -2.59
N VAL A 72 -1.92 4.76 -1.72
CA VAL A 72 -0.73 5.37 -1.09
C VAL A 72 0.04 4.36 -0.22
N LYS A 73 -0.65 3.39 0.39
CA LYS A 73 -0.05 2.35 1.24
C LYS A 73 0.70 1.30 0.40
N VAL A 74 0.29 1.07 -0.86
CA VAL A 74 1.01 0.21 -1.80
C VAL A 74 2.44 0.72 -2.02
N PHE A 75 2.63 2.04 -2.03
CA PHE A 75 3.94 2.68 -2.21
C PHE A 75 4.72 2.92 -0.91
N ALA A 76 4.04 3.06 0.22
CA ALA A 76 4.66 3.44 1.49
C ALA A 76 5.35 2.28 2.24
N GLY A 77 5.17 1.04 1.78
CA GLY A 77 5.60 -0.16 2.49
C GLY A 77 6.79 -0.90 1.90
N THR A 78 6.98 -2.14 2.37
CA THR A 78 7.92 -3.10 1.80
C THR A 78 7.49 -3.51 0.38
N PRO A 79 8.38 -4.08 -0.46
CA PRO A 79 8.01 -4.61 -1.78
C PRO A 79 6.96 -5.75 -1.76
N ARG A 80 6.43 -6.12 -0.58
CA ARG A 80 5.41 -7.16 -0.40
C ARG A 80 4.09 -6.78 -1.06
N HIS A 81 3.57 -5.56 -0.88
CA HIS A 81 2.29 -5.18 -1.51
C HIS A 81 2.36 -5.19 -3.05
N PRO A 82 3.33 -4.53 -3.71
CA PRO A 82 3.46 -4.62 -5.17
C PRO A 82 3.58 -6.07 -5.68
N ARG A 83 4.24 -6.94 -4.91
CA ARG A 83 4.39 -8.36 -5.25
C ARG A 83 3.06 -9.10 -5.20
N VAL A 84 2.33 -9.07 -4.08
CA VAL A 84 1.07 -9.84 -3.96
C VAL A 84 0.02 -9.36 -4.95
N TRP A 85 -0.07 -8.05 -5.19
CA TRP A 85 -0.94 -7.50 -6.24
C TRP A 85 -0.46 -7.87 -7.65
N GLY A 86 0.84 -8.01 -7.82
CA GLY A 86 1.40 -8.60 -9.02
C GLY A 86 0.99 -10.07 -9.21
N ASP A 87 1.03 -10.87 -8.17
CA ASP A 87 0.62 -12.28 -8.24
C ASP A 87 -0.88 -12.42 -8.54
N VAL A 88 -1.70 -11.51 -8.02
CA VAL A 88 -3.12 -11.36 -8.42
C VAL A 88 -3.23 -11.05 -9.92
N ALA A 89 -2.43 -10.10 -10.42
CA ALA A 89 -2.43 -9.73 -11.83
C ALA A 89 -2.01 -10.88 -12.77
N ASP A 90 -1.11 -11.75 -12.32
CA ASP A 90 -0.67 -12.94 -13.07
C ASP A 90 -1.67 -14.10 -12.97
N GLY A 91 -2.73 -13.98 -12.16
CA GLY A 91 -3.68 -15.05 -11.93
C GLY A 91 -3.09 -16.22 -11.13
N VAL A 92 -2.08 -15.96 -10.28
CA VAL A 92 -1.51 -17.00 -9.42
C VAL A 92 -2.62 -17.57 -8.51
N PRO A 93 -2.83 -18.90 -8.48
CA PRO A 93 -3.87 -19.50 -7.65
C PRO A 93 -3.74 -19.10 -6.19
N GLY A 94 -4.83 -18.61 -5.59
CA GLY A 94 -4.86 -18.17 -4.19
C GLY A 94 -4.28 -16.78 -3.92
N ALA A 95 -3.76 -16.07 -4.92
CA ALA A 95 -3.14 -14.76 -4.70
C ALA A 95 -4.12 -13.70 -4.16
N VAL A 96 -5.41 -13.79 -4.51
CA VAL A 96 -6.46 -12.95 -3.94
C VAL A 96 -6.57 -13.18 -2.43
N GLN A 97 -6.65 -14.44 -2.00
CA GLN A 97 -6.75 -14.80 -0.58
C GLN A 97 -5.51 -14.33 0.18
N VAL A 98 -4.31 -14.60 -0.35
CA VAL A 98 -3.03 -14.14 0.22
C VAL A 98 -2.98 -12.62 0.35
N THR A 99 -3.51 -11.90 -0.63
CA THR A 99 -3.57 -10.43 -0.57
C THR A 99 -4.52 -9.95 0.51
N LEU A 100 -5.70 -10.56 0.65
CA LEU A 100 -6.66 -10.21 1.70
C LEU A 100 -6.16 -10.62 3.10
N ASP A 101 -5.43 -11.74 3.21
CA ASP A 101 -4.75 -12.16 4.44
C ASP A 101 -3.72 -11.12 4.87
N LEU A 102 -2.89 -10.64 3.93
CA LEU A 102 -1.92 -9.59 4.19
C LEU A 102 -2.59 -8.33 4.78
N LEU A 103 -3.73 -7.91 4.22
CA LEU A 103 -4.43 -6.72 4.73
C LEU A 103 -4.93 -6.94 6.17
N ALA A 104 -5.49 -8.11 6.46
CA ALA A 104 -5.97 -8.46 7.80
C ALA A 104 -4.82 -8.62 8.81
N GLU A 105 -3.72 -9.26 8.42
CA GLU A 105 -2.48 -9.40 9.20
C GLU A 105 -1.90 -8.04 9.60
N GLU A 106 -1.94 -7.08 8.67
CA GLU A 106 -1.47 -5.72 8.92
C GLU A 106 -2.49 -4.86 9.68
N GLY A 107 -3.64 -5.40 10.06
CA GLY A 107 -4.62 -4.73 10.90
C GLY A 107 -5.50 -3.73 10.16
N TYR A 108 -5.58 -3.78 8.82
CA TYR A 108 -6.53 -2.97 8.09
C TYR A 108 -7.96 -3.46 8.35
N ASN A 109 -8.88 -2.53 8.57
CA ASN A 109 -10.32 -2.80 8.76
C ASN A 109 -11.20 -1.98 7.80
N ALA A 110 -10.59 -1.20 6.91
CA ALA A 110 -11.26 -0.57 5.78
C ALA A 110 -10.38 -0.62 4.53
N THR A 111 -10.98 -0.71 3.35
CA THR A 111 -10.28 -0.62 2.07
C THR A 111 -10.89 0.46 1.19
N LEU A 112 -10.07 1.14 0.40
CA LEU A 112 -10.49 2.16 -0.57
C LEU A 112 -9.53 2.15 -1.77
N ASP A 113 -9.97 2.78 -2.85
CA ASP A 113 -9.15 3.06 -4.02
C ASP A 113 -8.61 1.78 -4.70
N TYR A 114 -7.87 2.00 -5.78
CA TYR A 114 -7.05 0.98 -6.39
C TYR A 114 -5.94 0.49 -5.45
N PRO A 115 -5.47 -0.75 -5.65
CA PRO A 115 -6.08 -1.81 -6.46
C PRO A 115 -7.28 -2.51 -5.78
N SER A 116 -7.56 -2.20 -4.51
CA SER A 116 -8.50 -2.96 -3.69
C SER A 116 -9.95 -2.90 -4.18
N CYS A 117 -10.41 -1.76 -4.70
CA CYS A 117 -11.77 -1.63 -5.23
C CYS A 117 -12.07 -2.64 -6.36
N ALA A 118 -11.06 -3.04 -7.14
CA ALA A 118 -11.20 -4.03 -8.21
C ALA A 118 -11.54 -5.45 -7.69
N LEU A 119 -11.42 -5.68 -6.37
CA LEU A 119 -11.78 -6.92 -5.67
C LEU A 119 -13.00 -6.73 -4.74
N TYR A 120 -13.89 -5.77 -4.99
CA TYR A 120 -15.00 -5.51 -4.04
C TYR A 120 -15.91 -6.73 -3.85
N LYS A 121 -16.16 -7.53 -4.90
CA LYS A 121 -17.01 -8.74 -4.82
C LYS A 121 -16.33 -9.82 -3.98
N GLU A 122 -15.05 -10.07 -4.23
CA GLU A 122 -14.22 -11.03 -3.50
C GLU A 122 -14.07 -10.62 -2.03
N GLN A 123 -13.97 -9.31 -1.75
CA GLN A 123 -14.00 -8.79 -0.38
C GLN A 123 -15.35 -8.99 0.29
N MET A 124 -16.47 -8.76 -0.41
CA MET A 124 -17.81 -8.99 0.14
C MET A 124 -18.09 -10.46 0.44
N GLU A 125 -17.58 -11.37 -0.40
CA GLU A 125 -17.68 -12.81 -0.17
C GLU A 125 -16.93 -13.22 1.08
N ARG A 126 -15.72 -12.68 1.28
CA ARG A 126 -14.90 -12.95 2.47
C ARG A 126 -15.43 -12.26 3.73
N TYR A 127 -15.96 -11.05 3.59
CA TYR A 127 -16.42 -10.19 4.68
C TYR A 127 -17.91 -9.88 4.50
N PRO A 128 -18.80 -10.84 4.78
CA PRO A 128 -20.23 -10.74 4.47
C PRO A 128 -20.96 -9.67 5.28
N ASN A 129 -20.37 -9.20 6.39
CA ASN A 129 -20.93 -8.13 7.23
C ASN A 129 -20.37 -6.75 6.89
N ALA A 130 -19.37 -6.66 6.00
CA ALA A 130 -18.77 -5.39 5.65
C ALA A 130 -19.77 -4.49 4.91
N LYS A 131 -19.78 -3.21 5.25
CA LYS A 131 -20.53 -2.19 4.53
C LYS A 131 -19.73 -1.71 3.32
N VAL A 132 -20.39 -1.34 2.24
CA VAL A 132 -19.76 -0.90 1.00
C VAL A 132 -20.02 0.57 0.77
N ILE A 133 -18.96 1.32 0.46
CA ILE A 133 -19.04 2.74 0.08
C ILE A 133 -18.61 2.89 -1.37
N LEU A 134 -19.51 3.43 -2.20
CA LEU A 134 -19.24 3.77 -3.59
C LEU A 134 -19.10 5.29 -3.70
N THR A 135 -17.86 5.79 -3.74
CA THR A 135 -17.60 7.22 -3.96
C THR A 135 -17.70 7.58 -5.43
N LEU A 136 -18.49 8.60 -5.76
CA LEU A 136 -18.76 9.05 -7.13
C LEU A 136 -18.45 10.54 -7.34
N ARG A 137 -18.22 10.90 -8.59
CA ARG A 137 -18.25 12.28 -9.11
C ARG A 137 -19.54 12.52 -9.89
N LYS A 138 -19.75 13.78 -10.28
CA LYS A 138 -20.91 14.26 -11.04
C LYS A 138 -21.18 13.51 -12.34
N SER A 139 -20.14 13.07 -13.05
CA SER A 139 -20.28 12.28 -14.28
C SER A 139 -19.02 11.46 -14.57
N GLY A 140 -19.16 10.40 -15.38
CA GLY A 140 -18.04 9.62 -15.91
C GLY A 140 -17.01 10.47 -16.65
N PHE A 141 -17.44 11.47 -17.44
CA PHE A 141 -16.52 12.39 -18.12
C PHE A 141 -15.76 13.32 -17.16
N ASP A 142 -16.40 13.79 -16.08
CA ASP A 142 -15.71 14.60 -15.07
C ASP A 142 -14.65 13.79 -14.33
N TRP A 143 -14.95 12.53 -14.06
CA TRP A 143 -13.98 11.59 -13.50
C TRP A 143 -12.86 11.28 -14.51
N ALA A 144 -13.19 10.92 -15.75
CA ALA A 144 -12.25 10.52 -16.78
C ALA A 144 -11.21 11.62 -17.07
N ARG A 145 -11.64 12.89 -17.14
CA ARG A 145 -10.71 14.03 -17.26
C ARG A 145 -9.73 14.09 -16.10
N SER A 146 -10.19 13.92 -14.85
CA SER A 146 -9.27 13.89 -13.71
C SER A 146 -8.34 12.67 -13.73
N PHE A 147 -8.82 11.54 -14.22
CA PHE A 147 -8.11 10.26 -14.26
C PHE A 147 -7.01 10.24 -15.32
N VAL A 148 -7.35 10.53 -16.57
CA VAL A 148 -6.44 10.53 -17.73
C VAL A 148 -5.31 11.56 -17.56
N ASP A 149 -5.63 12.72 -16.97
CA ASP A 149 -4.63 13.76 -16.69
C ASP A 149 -3.57 13.34 -15.66
N THR A 150 -3.87 12.35 -14.82
CA THR A 150 -3.06 11.97 -13.66
C THR A 150 -2.69 10.49 -13.66
N ILE A 151 -3.48 9.64 -12.99
CA ILE A 151 -3.08 8.29 -12.61
C ILE A 151 -2.96 7.33 -13.78
N ALA A 152 -3.69 7.55 -14.87
CA ALA A 152 -3.62 6.70 -16.06
C ALA A 152 -2.18 6.62 -16.62
N LYS A 153 -1.45 7.74 -16.60
CA LYS A 153 -0.07 7.86 -17.13
C LYS A 153 0.93 6.98 -16.38
N ASN A 154 0.62 6.65 -15.12
CA ASN A 154 1.56 5.92 -14.26
C ASN A 154 1.72 4.46 -14.69
N THR A 155 0.74 3.85 -15.37
CA THR A 155 0.83 2.45 -15.85
C THR A 155 2.09 2.26 -16.71
N ARG A 156 2.31 3.16 -17.67
CA ARG A 156 3.47 3.10 -18.58
C ARG A 156 4.80 3.35 -17.86
N LEU A 157 4.80 4.19 -16.83
CA LEU A 157 6.00 4.47 -16.04
C LEU A 157 6.36 3.26 -15.16
N PHE A 158 5.38 2.67 -14.48
CA PHE A 158 5.59 1.48 -13.64
C PHE A 158 5.96 0.22 -14.42
N ALA A 159 5.71 0.19 -15.73
CA ALA A 159 6.17 -0.86 -16.62
C ALA A 159 7.64 -0.72 -17.07
N LYS A 160 8.39 0.26 -16.54
CA LYS A 160 9.80 0.54 -16.88
C LYS A 160 10.70 0.54 -15.65
N ALA A 161 12.01 0.49 -15.88
CA ALA A 161 13.00 0.72 -14.83
C ALA A 161 12.90 2.18 -14.32
N PRO A 162 13.12 2.44 -13.01
CA PRO A 162 13.52 1.48 -11.98
C PRO A 162 12.40 0.63 -11.39
N PHE A 163 11.14 0.94 -11.67
CA PHE A 163 10.01 0.34 -10.96
C PHE A 163 9.90 -1.17 -11.18
N THR A 164 10.20 -1.67 -12.38
CA THR A 164 10.27 -3.12 -12.64
C THR A 164 11.34 -3.84 -11.81
N ALA A 165 12.41 -3.14 -11.42
CA ALA A 165 13.49 -3.69 -10.61
C ALA A 165 13.25 -3.53 -9.10
N LEU A 166 12.76 -2.37 -8.66
CA LEU A 166 12.61 -2.03 -7.24
C LEU A 166 11.24 -2.45 -6.66
N LEU A 167 10.19 -2.44 -7.47
CA LEU A 167 8.82 -2.73 -7.08
C LEU A 167 8.23 -3.78 -8.03
N PRO A 168 8.78 -5.01 -8.03
CA PRO A 168 8.33 -6.07 -8.91
C PRO A 168 6.83 -6.32 -8.69
N GLY A 169 6.09 -6.34 -9.79
CA GLY A 169 4.65 -6.54 -9.79
C GLY A 169 3.80 -5.27 -9.84
N LEU A 170 4.37 -4.09 -9.56
CA LEU A 170 3.62 -2.83 -9.58
C LEU A 170 3.01 -2.52 -10.95
N GLY A 171 3.79 -2.58 -12.03
CA GLY A 171 3.32 -2.22 -13.37
C GLY A 171 2.21 -3.14 -13.88
N LYS A 172 2.34 -4.45 -13.65
CA LYS A 172 1.32 -5.44 -14.02
C LYS A 172 0.06 -5.33 -13.15
N ALA A 173 0.20 -5.09 -11.84
CA ALA A 173 -0.93 -4.79 -10.96
C ALA A 173 -1.70 -3.54 -11.40
N HIS A 174 -0.98 -2.48 -11.80
CA HIS A 174 -1.59 -1.23 -12.24
C HIS A 174 -2.34 -1.37 -13.57
N ARG A 175 -1.85 -2.20 -14.49
CA ARG A 175 -2.57 -2.56 -15.70
C ARG A 175 -3.81 -3.39 -15.37
N TRP A 176 -3.61 -4.47 -14.62
CA TRP A 176 -4.66 -5.42 -14.26
C TRP A 176 -5.83 -4.75 -13.55
N MET A 177 -5.58 -3.86 -12.58
CA MET A 177 -6.67 -3.22 -11.84
C MET A 177 -7.55 -2.33 -12.72
N PHE A 178 -7.00 -1.71 -13.78
CA PHE A 178 -7.78 -0.92 -14.73
C PHE A 178 -8.58 -1.81 -15.69
N GLU A 179 -7.95 -2.85 -16.24
CA GLU A 179 -8.62 -3.82 -17.11
C GLU A 179 -9.73 -4.58 -16.36
N ARG A 180 -9.48 -4.99 -15.11
CA ARG A 180 -10.45 -5.62 -14.21
C ARG A 180 -11.67 -4.72 -13.96
N CYS A 181 -11.45 -3.41 -13.91
CA CYS A 181 -12.48 -2.39 -13.81
C CYS A 181 -13.13 -2.02 -15.15
N GLY A 182 -12.88 -2.77 -16.23
CA GLY A 182 -13.50 -2.59 -17.53
C GLY A 182 -12.87 -1.51 -18.42
N MET A 183 -11.71 -0.97 -18.05
CA MET A 183 -11.04 0.04 -18.86
C MET A 183 -10.28 -0.61 -20.02
N ALA A 184 -10.62 -0.22 -21.25
CA ALA A 184 -9.85 -0.57 -22.43
C ALA A 184 -8.58 0.30 -22.49
N LEU A 185 -7.40 -0.34 -22.43
CA LEU A 185 -6.12 0.34 -22.53
C LEU A 185 -5.53 0.14 -23.93
N ASP A 186 -5.07 1.22 -24.53
CA ASP A 186 -4.29 1.16 -25.77
C ASP A 186 -2.99 0.36 -25.55
N PRO A 187 -2.67 -0.65 -26.39
CA PRO A 187 -1.53 -1.53 -26.16
C PRO A 187 -0.16 -0.83 -26.12
N ASP A 188 0.00 0.26 -26.88
CA ASP A 188 1.28 0.96 -27.04
C ASP A 188 1.51 2.00 -25.93
N THR A 189 0.45 2.73 -25.58
CA THR A 189 0.50 3.81 -24.61
C THR A 189 0.13 3.38 -23.20
N LEU A 190 -0.61 2.26 -23.06
CA LEU A 190 -1.21 1.76 -21.82
C LEU A 190 -2.16 2.76 -21.17
N MET A 191 -2.87 3.51 -22.01
CA MET A 191 -3.80 4.58 -21.64
C MET A 191 -5.20 4.28 -22.20
N PRO A 192 -6.27 4.60 -21.47
CA PRO A 192 -7.60 4.68 -22.06
C PRO A 192 -7.81 6.04 -22.73
N THR A 193 -8.80 6.11 -23.62
CA THR A 193 -9.38 7.38 -24.08
C THR A 193 -10.30 7.97 -23.01
N LEU A 194 -10.71 9.23 -23.16
CA LEU A 194 -11.68 9.84 -22.24
C LEU A 194 -13.02 9.09 -22.27
N GLU A 195 -13.47 8.68 -23.45
CA GLU A 195 -14.74 8.01 -23.68
C GLU A 195 -14.72 6.61 -23.05
N THR A 196 -13.70 5.81 -23.37
CA THR A 196 -13.55 4.44 -22.83
C THR A 196 -13.40 4.45 -21.31
N ALA A 197 -12.67 5.42 -20.76
CA ALA A 197 -12.58 5.61 -19.31
C ALA A 197 -13.94 5.99 -18.70
N ALA A 198 -14.64 6.98 -19.26
CA ALA A 198 -15.95 7.41 -18.76
C ALA A 198 -16.97 6.26 -18.78
N THR A 199 -17.04 5.50 -19.88
CA THR A 199 -17.91 4.32 -20.00
C THR A 199 -17.57 3.25 -18.96
N ALA A 200 -16.28 2.94 -18.75
CA ALA A 200 -15.87 1.98 -17.73
C ALA A 200 -16.30 2.43 -16.32
N TYR A 201 -16.16 3.72 -16.01
CA TYR A 201 -16.60 4.29 -14.74
C TYR A 201 -18.11 4.17 -14.53
N ASP A 202 -18.92 4.57 -15.52
CA ASP A 202 -20.38 4.52 -15.39
C ASP A 202 -20.88 3.06 -15.31
N THR A 203 -20.26 2.16 -16.08
CA THR A 203 -20.56 0.72 -16.06
C THR A 203 -20.21 0.10 -14.72
N TRP A 204 -19.06 0.47 -14.15
CA TRP A 204 -18.63 -0.03 -12.84
C TRP A 204 -19.56 0.45 -11.73
N ALA A 205 -19.91 1.75 -11.72
CA ALA A 205 -20.84 2.28 -10.74
C ALA A 205 -22.19 1.55 -10.80
N ALA A 206 -22.70 1.29 -12.01
CA ALA A 206 -23.92 0.52 -12.21
C ALA A 206 -23.80 -0.94 -11.72
N ASP A 207 -22.68 -1.63 -11.99
CA ASP A 207 -22.41 -2.98 -11.49
C ASP A 207 -22.39 -3.02 -9.95
N VAL A 208 -21.72 -2.09 -9.30
CA VAL A 208 -21.68 -1.99 -7.83
C VAL A 208 -23.09 -1.75 -7.28
N MET A 209 -23.83 -0.78 -7.82
CA MET A 209 -25.19 -0.48 -7.35
C MET A 209 -26.18 -1.63 -7.58
N ALA A 210 -25.97 -2.44 -8.62
CA ALA A 210 -26.81 -3.60 -8.91
C ALA A 210 -26.44 -4.84 -8.08
N HIS A 211 -25.16 -4.99 -7.72
CA HIS A 211 -24.65 -6.16 -7.03
C HIS A 211 -24.73 -6.07 -5.51
N VAL A 212 -24.53 -4.88 -4.94
CA VAL A 212 -24.49 -4.68 -3.49
C VAL A 212 -25.92 -4.49 -2.94
N PRO A 213 -26.33 -5.22 -1.89
CA PRO A 213 -27.59 -4.97 -1.20
C PRO A 213 -27.73 -3.52 -0.74
N ALA A 214 -28.91 -2.91 -0.96
CA ALA A 214 -29.12 -1.48 -0.71
C ALA A 214 -28.90 -1.07 0.76
N ASP A 215 -29.17 -1.96 1.71
CA ASP A 215 -28.91 -1.78 3.15
C ASP A 215 -27.42 -1.81 3.52
N ARG A 216 -26.57 -2.33 2.63
CA ARG A 216 -25.11 -2.39 2.77
C ARG A 216 -24.37 -1.43 1.86
N LEU A 217 -25.07 -0.57 1.11
CA LEU A 217 -24.46 0.34 0.14
C LEU A 217 -24.69 1.81 0.51
N LEU A 218 -23.60 2.57 0.61
CA LEU A 218 -23.64 4.02 0.60
C LEU A 218 -23.06 4.54 -0.71
N VAL A 219 -23.89 5.19 -1.53
CA VAL A 219 -23.43 6.02 -2.64
C VAL A 219 -23.09 7.40 -2.10
N PHE A 220 -21.86 7.86 -2.33
CA PHE A 220 -21.33 9.02 -1.61
C PHE A 220 -20.58 9.99 -2.54
N SER A 221 -20.82 11.28 -2.36
CA SER A 221 -19.97 12.37 -2.85
C SER A 221 -19.27 13.03 -1.67
N VAL A 222 -18.01 13.45 -1.84
CA VAL A 222 -17.28 14.22 -0.80
C VAL A 222 -17.96 15.54 -0.41
N GLU A 223 -18.93 15.99 -1.21
CA GLU A 223 -19.76 17.16 -0.92
C GLU A 223 -20.85 16.86 0.12
N ASP A 224 -21.20 15.58 0.34
CA ASP A 224 -22.28 15.15 1.24
C ASP A 224 -21.91 15.28 2.73
N GLY A 225 -20.61 15.32 3.05
CA GLY A 225 -20.12 15.56 4.40
C GLY A 225 -20.24 14.37 5.35
N TRP A 226 -20.28 14.65 6.66
CA TRP A 226 -20.20 13.62 7.71
C TRP A 226 -21.50 12.86 7.94
N GLU A 227 -22.64 13.56 7.90
CA GLU A 227 -23.94 13.03 8.33
C GLU A 227 -24.31 11.70 7.66
N PRO A 228 -24.33 11.58 6.32
CA PRO A 228 -24.67 10.31 5.67
C PRO A 228 -23.63 9.22 5.93
N LEU A 229 -22.34 9.58 6.08
CA LEU A 229 -21.28 8.61 6.38
C LEU A 229 -21.42 8.04 7.79
N CYS A 230 -21.58 8.89 8.81
CA CYS A 230 -21.73 8.43 10.19
C CYS A 230 -23.00 7.60 10.37
N SER A 231 -24.12 8.08 9.82
CA SER A 231 -25.41 7.38 9.89
C SER A 231 -25.28 5.99 9.28
N PHE A 232 -24.70 5.89 8.08
CA PHE A 232 -24.45 4.62 7.42
C PHE A 232 -23.50 3.71 8.20
N LEU A 233 -22.52 4.24 8.93
CA LEU A 233 -21.55 3.48 9.71
C LEU A 233 -21.96 3.26 11.18
N ASP A 234 -23.18 3.64 11.57
CA ASP A 234 -23.69 3.57 12.95
C ASP A 234 -22.78 4.29 13.98
N VAL A 235 -22.15 5.40 13.57
CA VAL A 235 -21.31 6.22 14.44
C VAL A 235 -22.18 7.23 15.20
N ALA A 236 -22.27 7.08 16.53
CA ALA A 236 -23.08 7.95 17.38
C ALA A 236 -22.55 9.38 17.48
N ASP A 237 -21.23 9.55 17.64
CA ASP A 237 -20.59 10.85 17.78
C ASP A 237 -19.88 11.25 16.47
N CYS A 238 -20.63 11.85 15.54
CA CYS A 238 -20.03 12.43 14.34
C CYS A 238 -19.03 13.55 14.70
N PRO A 239 -17.91 13.65 13.97
CA PRO A 239 -17.03 14.81 14.08
C PRO A 239 -17.76 16.12 13.75
N GLY A 240 -17.65 17.12 14.63
CA GLY A 240 -18.23 18.45 14.42
C GLY A 240 -17.43 19.37 13.50
N GLU A 241 -16.27 18.92 13.02
CA GLU A 241 -15.44 19.65 12.05
C GLU A 241 -15.92 19.47 10.61
N SER A 242 -15.44 20.31 9.69
CA SER A 242 -15.70 20.12 8.26
C SER A 242 -15.14 18.78 7.76
N PHE A 243 -15.89 18.10 6.88
CA PHE A 243 -15.43 16.86 6.24
C PHE A 243 -14.04 17.05 5.61
N PRO A 244 -13.10 16.11 5.83
CA PRO A 244 -11.73 16.28 5.37
C PRO A 244 -11.69 16.43 3.85
N ARG A 245 -10.89 17.38 3.39
CA ARG A 245 -10.57 17.54 1.97
C ARG A 245 -9.08 17.30 1.79
N ALA A 246 -8.72 16.23 1.08
CA ALA A 246 -7.34 16.01 0.66
C ALA A 246 -6.91 17.18 -0.25
N VAL A 247 -6.14 18.10 0.32
CA VAL A 247 -5.74 19.34 -0.36
C VAL A 247 -4.80 19.00 -1.52
N ASN A 248 -5.01 19.64 -2.67
CA ASN A 248 -4.14 19.54 -3.85
C ASN A 248 -3.99 18.14 -4.45
N ASP A 249 -4.91 17.21 -4.22
CA ASP A 249 -4.80 15.81 -4.68
C ASP A 249 -4.47 15.69 -6.19
N LYS A 250 -5.13 16.46 -7.07
CA LYS A 250 -4.76 16.48 -8.52
C LYS A 250 -3.33 17.01 -8.76
N GLN A 251 -2.96 18.12 -8.13
CA GLN A 251 -1.64 18.75 -8.31
C GLN A 251 -0.51 17.90 -7.71
N PHE A 252 -0.77 17.25 -6.57
CA PHE A 252 0.11 16.27 -5.97
C PHE A 252 0.34 15.11 -6.95
N MET A 253 -0.72 14.54 -7.52
CA MET A 253 -0.57 13.47 -8.50
C MET A 253 0.17 13.92 -9.77
N ILE A 254 -0.04 15.14 -10.25
CA ILE A 254 0.76 15.70 -11.37
C ILE A 254 2.25 15.74 -11.00
N ARG A 255 2.60 16.21 -9.79
CA ARG A 255 3.99 16.24 -9.30
C ARG A 255 4.58 14.85 -9.15
N VAL A 256 3.81 13.90 -8.63
CA VAL A 256 4.20 12.50 -8.55
C VAL A 256 4.48 11.96 -9.95
N THR A 257 3.57 12.12 -10.91
CA THR A 257 3.78 11.67 -12.29
C THR A 257 4.99 12.32 -12.94
N MET A 258 5.24 13.62 -12.73
CA MET A 258 6.46 14.29 -13.20
C MET A 258 7.73 13.69 -12.58
N PHE A 259 7.71 13.40 -11.28
CA PHE A 259 8.83 12.75 -10.60
C PHE A 259 9.06 11.31 -11.10
N LEU A 260 7.99 10.53 -11.30
CA LEU A 260 8.06 9.19 -11.87
C LEU A 260 8.62 9.20 -13.30
N ASP A 261 8.20 10.16 -14.13
CA ASP A 261 8.71 10.32 -15.49
C ASP A 261 10.20 10.73 -15.49
N PHE A 262 10.58 11.70 -14.65
CA PHE A 262 11.97 12.11 -14.46
C PHE A 262 12.85 10.93 -14.03
N THR A 263 12.45 10.21 -12.97
CA THR A 263 13.20 9.04 -12.48
C THR A 263 13.33 7.95 -13.53
N THR A 264 12.26 7.66 -14.27
CA THR A 264 12.29 6.69 -15.38
C THR A 264 13.26 7.10 -16.49
N ARG A 265 13.21 8.37 -16.93
CA ARG A 265 14.05 8.88 -18.02
C ARG A 265 15.54 8.89 -17.68
N PHE A 266 15.86 9.32 -16.46
CA PHE A 266 17.25 9.49 -16.04
C PHE A 266 17.83 8.28 -15.31
N TRP A 267 17.05 7.22 -15.07
CA TRP A 267 17.52 5.99 -14.43
C TRP A 267 18.79 5.43 -15.06
N HIS A 268 18.79 5.32 -16.39
CA HIS A 268 19.91 4.80 -17.17
C HIS A 268 21.10 5.76 -17.27
N VAL A 269 20.96 7.01 -16.84
CA VAL A 269 22.07 7.97 -16.76
C VAL A 269 22.66 7.96 -15.35
N PHE A 270 21.79 7.93 -14.34
CA PHE A 270 22.16 8.02 -12.93
C PHE A 270 22.95 6.79 -12.46
N TRP A 271 22.45 5.58 -12.73
CA TRP A 271 23.07 4.36 -12.20
C TRP A 271 24.41 4.00 -12.87
N PRO A 272 24.59 4.13 -14.19
CA PRO A 272 25.91 3.97 -14.79
C PRO A 272 26.91 5.01 -14.30
N SER A 273 26.49 6.25 -14.06
CA SER A 273 27.36 7.30 -13.50
C SER A 273 27.80 6.98 -12.08
N VAL A 274 26.88 6.48 -11.23
CA VAL A 274 27.21 5.97 -9.88
C VAL A 274 28.12 4.75 -9.97
N GLY A 275 27.86 3.80 -10.88
CA GLY A 275 28.69 2.62 -11.10
C GLY A 275 30.12 2.96 -11.53
N VAL A 276 30.27 3.92 -12.46
CA VAL A 276 31.58 4.45 -12.88
C VAL A 276 32.27 5.14 -11.71
N PHE A 277 31.57 5.98 -10.95
CA PHE A 277 32.14 6.66 -9.78
C PHE A 277 32.63 5.67 -8.71
N VAL A 278 31.82 4.66 -8.39
CA VAL A 278 32.19 3.60 -7.44
C VAL A 278 33.38 2.80 -7.97
N ALA A 279 33.39 2.42 -9.25
CA ALA A 279 34.53 1.74 -9.88
C ALA A 279 35.81 2.59 -9.82
N LEU A 280 35.71 3.91 -10.06
CA LEU A 280 36.83 4.85 -9.93
C LEU A 280 37.33 4.95 -8.48
N LEU A 281 36.44 4.96 -7.49
CA LEU A 281 36.82 4.91 -6.07
C LEU A 281 37.57 3.61 -5.74
N PHE A 282 37.09 2.46 -6.21
CA PHE A 282 37.78 1.18 -6.04
C PHE A 282 39.16 1.18 -6.71
N LEU A 283 39.27 1.70 -7.93
CA LEU A 283 40.56 1.84 -8.63
C LEU A 283 41.53 2.77 -7.88
N CYS A 284 41.05 3.89 -7.35
CA CYS A 284 41.86 4.79 -6.51
C CYS A 284 42.32 4.13 -5.21
N CYS A 285 41.46 3.34 -4.54
CA CYS A 285 41.84 2.57 -3.36
C CYS A 285 42.88 1.48 -3.68
N CYS A 286 42.78 0.80 -4.82
CA CYS A 286 43.77 -0.17 -5.27
C CYS A 286 45.12 0.48 -5.64
N CYS A 287 45.11 1.66 -6.27
CA CYS A 287 46.34 2.40 -6.61
C CYS A 287 47.06 2.99 -5.38
N SER A 288 46.34 3.33 -4.31
CA SER A 288 46.95 3.83 -3.08
C SER A 288 47.58 2.73 -2.21
N THR A 289 47.11 1.49 -2.33
CA THR A 289 47.66 0.33 -1.61
C THR A 289 48.93 -0.24 -2.27
N THR A 290 49.06 -0.18 -3.60
CA THR A 290 50.31 -0.54 -4.30
C THR A 290 51.43 0.45 -4.03
N ARG A 291 51.14 1.76 -4.09
CA ARG A 291 52.15 2.82 -3.87
C ARG A 291 52.71 2.86 -2.44
N ARG A 292 52.04 2.23 -1.47
CA ARG A 292 52.52 2.12 -0.06
C ARG A 292 53.50 0.96 0.14
N LYS A 293 53.48 -0.06 -0.74
CA LYS A 293 54.46 -1.17 -0.69
C LYS A 293 55.81 -0.78 -1.28
N ASP A 294 55.84 0.15 -2.22
CA ASP A 294 57.08 0.58 -2.89
C ASP A 294 57.89 1.64 -2.12
N LYS A 295 57.38 2.14 -0.98
CA LYS A 295 58.07 3.12 -0.12
C LYS A 295 58.69 2.52 1.16
N VAL A 296 58.74 1.18 1.27
CA VAL A 296 59.29 0.45 2.44
C VAL A 296 60.57 -0.32 2.08
N ASN A 297 61.15 -0.09 0.89
CA ASN A 297 62.48 -0.58 0.54
C ASN A 297 63.47 0.59 0.42
#